data_AF-A0A6P1C4E6-F1
#
_entry.id   AF-A0A6P1C4E6-F1
#
_cell.length_a   1.000
_cell.length_b   1.000
_cell.length_c   1.000
_cell.angle_alpha   90.00
_cell.angle_beta   90.00
_cell.angle_gamma   90.00
#
_symmetry.space_group_name_H-M   'P 1'
#
loop_
_entity.id
_entity.type
_entity.pdbx_description
1 polymer ?
#
loop_
_entity_poly.entity_id
_entity_poly.type
_entity_poly.pdbx_seq_one_letter_code
_entity_poly.pdbx_strand_id
1 'polypeptide(L)'
;MNMLAFAINAAERAPLTDSMTLAGIDFLCARTKHRLSTTSQDAENLFVEAMGNFPVATHTDEANRQHYEVPAEFFSLTLGPQRKYSCCLYPAPHTTLAEAETYALAETVEHAEIEDGNSILELGCGWGSLSLYLAKQFPNSRITSVSNSTSQREYILAMSQKHDLGNLTVITADMNDFTTDGSFDRVISIEMFEHMSNWRTLLERVRGWLNPHGKLFLHVFTHKDRSYRFNHQDPADWIARHFFTGGIMPAHDLPRRFADLFSVEKEWRWSGTHYRRTALDWLANFDREIDRIQPIFAKVYGRDSAVWQRRWRLFFLATAGLFGHDNGDVWGVGHYLLRPAG
;
A
#
# COMPACT_ATOMS: atom_id res chain seq x y z
N MET A 1 17.16 0.94 28.51
CA MET A 1 16.38 0.08 27.61
C MET A 1 14.91 0.45 27.72
N ASN A 2 14.26 0.79 26.61
CA ASN A 2 12.83 1.11 26.57
C ASN A 2 12.02 -0.16 26.93
N MET A 3 11.27 -0.14 28.04
CA MET A 3 10.46 -1.31 28.48
C MET A 3 9.45 -1.74 27.42
N LEU A 4 8.95 -0.79 26.62
CA LEU A 4 8.02 -1.07 25.52
C LEU A 4 8.68 -1.88 24.41
N ALA A 5 9.89 -1.48 24.01
CA ALA A 5 10.67 -2.21 23.01
C ALA A 5 11.01 -3.62 23.50
N PHE A 6 11.35 -3.79 24.78
CA PHE A 6 11.58 -5.12 25.35
C PHE A 6 10.32 -6.00 25.29
N ALA A 7 9.16 -5.45 25.66
CA ALA A 7 7.89 -6.17 25.61
C ALA A 7 7.51 -6.59 24.18
N ILE A 8 7.71 -5.71 23.19
CA ILE A 8 7.43 -6.01 21.78
C ILE A 8 8.36 -7.11 21.24
N ASN A 9 9.67 -7.02 21.52
CA ASN A 9 10.62 -8.05 21.10
C ASN A 9 10.37 -9.40 21.82
N ALA A 10 9.91 -9.37 23.07
CA ALA A 10 9.50 -10.56 23.80
C ALA A 10 8.22 -11.18 23.20
N ALA A 11 7.25 -10.35 22.82
CA ALA A 11 6.02 -10.79 22.17
C ALA A 11 6.26 -11.47 20.82
N GLU A 12 7.22 -11.01 20.01
CA GLU A 12 7.61 -11.65 18.73
C GLU A 12 8.09 -13.10 18.91
N ARG A 13 8.63 -13.42 20.09
CA ARG A 13 9.21 -14.74 20.42
C ARG A 13 8.30 -15.58 21.31
N ALA A 14 7.21 -15.02 21.82
CA ALA A 14 6.28 -15.70 22.71
C ALA A 14 5.10 -16.30 21.93
N PRO A 15 4.57 -17.47 22.34
CA PRO A 15 3.39 -18.08 21.74
C PRO A 15 2.10 -17.38 22.22
N LEU A 16 1.91 -16.12 21.82
CA LEU A 16 0.70 -15.36 22.11
C LEU A 16 -0.44 -15.79 21.20
N THR A 17 -1.67 -15.81 21.72
CA THR A 17 -2.86 -16.00 20.87
C THR A 17 -3.12 -14.74 20.03
N ASP A 18 -3.84 -14.90 18.92
CA ASP A 18 -4.22 -13.76 18.07
C ASP A 18 -5.01 -12.71 18.86
N SER A 19 -5.93 -13.13 19.72
CA SER A 19 -6.70 -12.22 20.57
C SER A 19 -5.83 -11.40 21.53
N MET A 20 -4.82 -12.03 22.14
CA MET A 20 -3.86 -11.31 23.00
C MET A 20 -3.00 -10.34 22.19
N THR A 21 -2.58 -10.76 21.00
CA THR A 21 -1.78 -9.94 20.08
C THR A 21 -2.57 -8.71 19.62
N LEU A 22 -3.82 -8.91 19.19
CA LEU A 22 -4.73 -7.83 18.78
C LEU A 22 -5.02 -6.86 19.93
N ALA A 23 -5.21 -7.35 21.16
CA ALA A 23 -5.39 -6.48 22.32
C ALA A 23 -4.14 -5.63 22.61
N GLY A 24 -2.94 -6.19 22.44
CA GLY A 24 -1.68 -5.44 22.55
C GLY A 24 -1.55 -4.36 21.46
N ILE A 25 -1.89 -4.69 20.22
CA ILE A 25 -1.90 -3.74 19.09
C ILE A 25 -2.91 -2.62 19.34
N ASP A 26 -4.12 -2.96 19.81
CA ASP A 26 -5.16 -1.98 20.12
C ASP A 26 -4.71 -0.97 21.18
N PHE A 27 -4.02 -1.43 22.22
CA PHE A 27 -3.42 -0.56 23.24
C PHE A 27 -2.36 0.40 22.63
N LEU A 28 -1.48 -0.10 21.75
CA LEU A 28 -0.48 0.73 21.07
C LEU A 28 -1.13 1.76 20.13
N CYS A 29 -2.21 1.36 19.45
CA CYS A 29 -3.02 2.23 18.61
C CYS A 29 -3.67 3.34 19.43
N ALA A 30 -4.29 3.02 20.56
CA ALA A 30 -4.90 4.01 21.47
C ALA A 30 -3.88 5.05 21.95
N ARG A 31 -2.66 4.62 22.30
CA ARG A 31 -1.56 5.51 22.68
C ARG A 31 -1.14 6.43 21.52
N THR A 32 -1.04 5.88 20.31
CA THR A 32 -0.69 6.64 19.11
C THR A 32 -1.77 7.66 18.76
N LYS A 33 -3.04 7.25 18.78
CA LYS A 33 -4.21 8.13 18.61
C LYS A 33 -4.16 9.30 19.59
N HIS A 34 -3.95 9.01 20.89
CA HIS A 34 -3.88 10.06 21.91
C HIS A 34 -2.75 11.05 21.64
N ARG A 35 -1.54 10.56 21.34
CA ARG A 35 -0.39 11.41 20.98
C ARG A 35 -0.67 12.30 19.75
N LEU A 36 -1.32 11.75 18.72
CA LEU A 36 -1.66 12.50 17.51
C LEU A 36 -2.78 13.52 17.78
N SER A 37 -3.72 13.23 18.66
CA SER A 37 -4.80 14.17 19.03
C SER A 37 -4.30 15.46 19.68
N THR A 38 -3.12 15.42 20.30
CA THR A 38 -2.46 16.60 20.89
C THR A 38 -1.47 17.30 19.95
N THR A 39 -1.30 16.79 18.72
CA THR A 39 -0.38 17.36 17.74
C THR A 39 -1.01 18.60 17.09
N SER A 40 -0.33 19.75 17.19
CA SER A 40 -0.82 21.02 16.65
C SER A 40 -0.88 21.03 15.12
N GLN A 41 -1.67 21.95 14.56
CA GLN A 41 -1.68 22.15 13.11
C GLN A 41 -0.31 22.63 12.58
N ASP A 42 0.41 23.43 13.37
CA ASP A 42 1.76 23.90 13.00
C ASP A 42 2.74 22.74 12.85
N ALA A 43 2.66 21.73 13.72
CA ALA A 43 3.51 20.54 13.62
C ALA A 43 3.21 19.74 12.34
N GLU A 44 1.95 19.70 11.91
CA GLU A 44 1.57 19.08 10.64
C GLU A 44 2.05 19.90 9.43
N ASN A 45 1.97 21.24 9.48
CA ASN A 45 2.51 22.08 8.42
C ASN A 45 4.04 21.91 8.28
N LEU A 46 4.75 21.87 9.41
CA LEU A 46 6.19 21.56 9.44
C LEU A 46 6.50 20.16 8.90
N PHE A 47 5.64 19.17 9.15
CA PHE A 47 5.79 17.84 8.56
C PHE A 47 5.77 17.92 7.04
N VAL A 48 4.78 18.62 6.47
CA VAL A 48 4.61 18.78 5.01
C VAL A 48 5.80 19.53 4.40
N GLU A 49 6.22 20.64 5.01
CA GLU A 49 7.41 21.37 4.57
C GLU A 49 8.67 20.49 4.59
N ALA A 50 8.84 19.72 5.66
CA ALA A 50 9.98 18.82 5.80
C ALA A 50 10.00 17.69 4.76
N MET A 51 8.86 17.32 4.16
CA MET A 51 8.82 16.32 3.07
C MET A 51 9.73 16.71 1.90
N GLY A 52 9.85 18.00 1.61
CA GLY A 52 10.70 18.51 0.52
C GLY A 52 12.20 18.30 0.75
N ASN A 53 12.63 17.98 1.98
CA ASN A 53 14.03 17.76 2.33
C ASN A 53 14.47 16.30 2.12
N PHE A 54 13.55 15.40 1.74
CA PHE A 54 13.84 13.99 1.50
C PHE A 54 13.96 13.70 0.00
N PRO A 55 14.66 12.61 -0.39
CA PRO A 55 14.46 12.02 -1.72
C PRO A 55 13.00 11.56 -1.89
N VAL A 56 12.60 11.27 -3.14
CA VAL A 56 11.24 10.81 -3.47
C VAL A 56 10.89 9.58 -2.61
N ALA A 57 11.79 8.61 -2.55
CA ALA A 57 11.70 7.46 -1.65
C ALA A 57 12.99 7.31 -0.83
N THR A 58 12.85 6.98 0.45
CA THR A 58 13.97 6.68 1.34
C THR A 58 14.11 5.17 1.52
N HIS A 59 15.33 4.68 1.79
CA HIS A 59 15.58 3.27 2.14
C HIS A 59 15.05 2.24 1.11
N THR A 60 15.07 2.56 -0.19
CA THR A 60 14.45 1.72 -1.23
C THR A 60 15.02 0.30 -1.29
N ASP A 61 16.33 0.14 -1.12
CA ASP A 61 16.97 -1.18 -1.04
C ASP A 61 16.48 -2.03 0.14
N GLU A 62 16.27 -1.42 1.30
CA GLU A 62 15.84 -2.12 2.52
C GLU A 62 14.35 -2.47 2.45
N ALA A 63 13.51 -1.54 1.96
CA ALA A 63 12.09 -1.80 1.70
C ALA A 63 11.91 -2.94 0.68
N ASN A 64 12.75 -2.98 -0.35
CA ASN A 64 12.73 -4.03 -1.36
C ASN A 64 13.07 -5.41 -0.79
N ARG A 65 14.09 -5.48 0.06
CA ARG A 65 14.48 -6.73 0.72
C ARG A 65 13.41 -7.25 1.68
N GLN A 66 12.70 -6.34 2.36
CA GLN A 66 11.67 -6.71 3.33
C GLN A 66 10.40 -7.33 2.69
N HIS A 67 9.96 -6.84 1.52
CA HIS A 67 8.67 -7.27 0.92
C HIS A 67 8.80 -8.07 -0.37
N TYR A 68 9.83 -7.83 -1.17
CA TYR A 68 9.91 -8.36 -2.54
C TYR A 68 10.90 -9.52 -2.69
N GLU A 69 11.55 -9.97 -1.60
CA GLU A 69 12.34 -11.22 -1.58
C GLU A 69 11.47 -12.48 -1.57
N VAL A 70 10.20 -12.39 -1.15
CA VAL A 70 9.30 -13.54 -1.12
C VAL A 70 8.71 -13.78 -2.53
N PRO A 71 8.78 -15.01 -3.07
CA PRO A 71 8.37 -15.27 -4.44
C PRO A 71 6.86 -15.11 -4.65
N ALA A 72 6.47 -14.90 -5.90
CA ALA A 72 5.07 -14.78 -6.34
C ALA A 72 4.15 -15.92 -5.86
N GLU A 73 4.73 -17.11 -5.65
CA GLU A 73 4.03 -18.28 -5.13
C GLU A 73 3.43 -18.02 -3.74
N PHE A 74 4.17 -17.38 -2.82
CA PHE A 74 3.65 -17.05 -1.49
C PHE A 74 2.41 -16.17 -1.58
N PHE A 75 2.47 -15.13 -2.41
CA PHE A 75 1.35 -14.21 -2.60
C PHE A 75 0.15 -14.88 -3.27
N SER A 76 0.37 -15.92 -4.08
CA SER A 76 -0.73 -16.73 -4.63
C SER A 76 -1.43 -17.61 -3.59
N LEU A 77 -0.79 -17.90 -2.46
CA LEU A 77 -1.35 -18.67 -1.36
C LEU A 77 -2.08 -17.78 -0.35
N THR A 78 -1.61 -16.56 -0.15
CA THR A 78 -2.11 -15.65 0.90
C THR A 78 -3.16 -14.66 0.38
N LEU A 79 -2.99 -14.12 -0.83
CA LEU A 79 -3.90 -13.14 -1.41
C LEU A 79 -5.10 -13.79 -2.11
N GLY A 80 -6.00 -12.97 -2.66
CA GLY A 80 -7.07 -13.46 -3.51
C GLY A 80 -6.60 -13.68 -4.97
N PRO A 81 -7.52 -14.12 -5.86
CA PRO A 81 -7.20 -14.47 -7.25
C PRO A 81 -6.61 -13.34 -8.08
N GLN A 82 -6.93 -12.07 -7.78
CA GLN A 82 -6.37 -10.91 -8.45
C GLN A 82 -4.97 -10.56 -7.95
N ARG A 83 -4.51 -11.18 -6.86
CA ARG A 83 -3.26 -10.86 -6.15
C ARG A 83 -3.17 -9.39 -5.74
N LYS A 84 -4.29 -8.83 -5.27
CA LYS A 84 -4.34 -7.44 -4.84
C LYS A 84 -3.73 -7.32 -3.46
N TYR A 85 -2.48 -6.86 -3.39
CA TYR A 85 -1.77 -6.65 -2.13
C TYR A 85 -1.98 -5.23 -1.59
N SER A 86 -3.24 -4.88 -1.35
CA SER A 86 -3.70 -3.59 -0.81
C SER A 86 -5.16 -3.72 -0.35
N CYS A 87 -5.70 -2.74 0.37
CA CYS A 87 -7.04 -2.77 0.95
C CYS A 87 -8.15 -3.18 -0.05
N CYS A 88 -8.90 -4.24 0.24
CA CYS A 88 -10.03 -4.71 -0.58
C CYS A 88 -11.36 -4.09 -0.11
N LEU A 89 -12.39 -4.10 -0.96
CA LEU A 89 -13.69 -3.46 -0.67
C LEU A 89 -14.73 -4.53 -0.33
N TYR A 90 -15.39 -4.37 0.82
CA TYR A 90 -16.37 -5.34 1.32
C TYR A 90 -17.76 -4.68 1.47
N PRO A 91 -18.56 -4.60 0.39
CA PRO A 91 -19.85 -3.92 0.41
C PRO A 91 -20.89 -4.65 1.28
N ALA A 92 -20.74 -5.96 1.49
CA ALA A 92 -21.65 -6.76 2.29
C ALA A 92 -20.92 -7.70 3.28
N PRO A 93 -21.56 -8.12 4.39
CA PRO A 93 -20.99 -9.07 5.34
C PRO A 93 -20.56 -10.40 4.73
N HIS A 94 -21.21 -10.85 3.66
CA HIS A 94 -20.94 -12.15 3.03
C HIS A 94 -19.90 -12.09 1.89
N THR A 95 -19.40 -10.89 1.57
CA THR A 95 -18.42 -10.71 0.48
C THR A 95 -17.16 -11.52 0.75
N THR A 96 -16.81 -12.41 -0.17
CA THR A 96 -15.57 -13.18 -0.12
C THR A 96 -14.35 -12.32 -0.48
N LEU A 97 -13.13 -12.75 -0.12
CA LEU A 97 -11.90 -12.03 -0.51
C LEU A 97 -11.81 -11.86 -2.04
N ALA A 98 -12.16 -12.88 -2.81
CA ALA A 98 -12.10 -12.83 -4.28
C ALA A 98 -13.05 -11.77 -4.88
N GLU A 99 -14.26 -11.68 -4.33
CA GLU A 99 -15.21 -10.62 -4.69
C GLU A 99 -14.68 -9.26 -4.23
N ALA A 100 -14.14 -9.17 -3.02
CA ALA A 100 -13.65 -7.93 -2.44
C ALA A 100 -12.47 -7.30 -3.21
N GLU A 101 -11.56 -8.14 -3.74
CA GLU A 101 -10.52 -7.67 -4.67
C GLU A 101 -11.15 -7.08 -5.93
N THR A 102 -12.13 -7.77 -6.51
CA THR A 102 -12.79 -7.34 -7.75
C THR A 102 -13.59 -6.06 -7.55
N TYR A 103 -14.31 -5.92 -6.43
CA TYR A 103 -15.03 -4.70 -6.07
C TYR A 103 -14.06 -3.52 -5.91
N ALA A 104 -12.92 -3.72 -5.25
CA ALA A 104 -11.95 -2.64 -5.08
C ALA A 104 -11.31 -2.18 -6.41
N LEU A 105 -11.07 -3.11 -7.34
CA LEU A 105 -10.57 -2.78 -8.68
C LEU A 105 -11.64 -2.05 -9.51
N ALA A 106 -12.89 -2.48 -9.44
CA ALA A 106 -14.01 -1.80 -10.09
C ALA A 106 -14.21 -0.38 -9.54
N GLU A 107 -14.13 -0.19 -8.22
CA GLU A 107 -14.23 1.14 -7.62
C GLU A 107 -13.05 2.03 -8.02
N THR A 108 -11.85 1.47 -8.17
CA THR A 108 -10.70 2.21 -8.69
C THR A 108 -10.99 2.74 -10.09
N VAL A 109 -11.54 1.89 -10.98
CA VAL A 109 -11.94 2.30 -12.33
C VAL A 109 -12.95 3.44 -12.31
N GLU A 110 -13.98 3.33 -11.47
CA GLU A 110 -15.02 4.34 -11.34
C GLU A 110 -14.47 5.66 -10.80
N HIS A 111 -13.75 5.62 -9.68
CA HIS A 111 -13.25 6.83 -9.02
C HIS A 111 -12.14 7.52 -9.83
N ALA A 112 -11.33 6.75 -10.55
CA ALA A 112 -10.31 7.27 -11.46
C ALA A 112 -10.90 7.72 -12.80
N GLU A 113 -12.21 7.54 -13.04
CA GLU A 113 -12.89 7.87 -14.29
C GLU A 113 -12.16 7.25 -15.51
N ILE A 114 -11.80 5.97 -15.42
CA ILE A 114 -11.09 5.28 -16.49
C ILE A 114 -12.08 4.92 -17.60
N GLU A 115 -11.71 5.26 -18.83
CA GLU A 115 -12.45 4.92 -20.04
C GLU A 115 -11.58 4.10 -21.00
N ASP A 116 -12.23 3.30 -21.86
CA ASP A 116 -11.53 2.58 -22.92
C ASP A 116 -10.90 3.57 -23.92
N GLY A 117 -9.65 3.33 -24.30
CA GLY A 117 -8.85 4.24 -25.12
C GLY A 117 -7.95 5.20 -24.32
N ASN A 118 -8.03 5.21 -22.99
CA ASN A 118 -7.12 6.01 -22.15
C ASN A 118 -5.67 5.50 -22.23
N SER A 119 -4.71 6.43 -22.22
CA SER A 119 -3.32 6.16 -21.86
C SER A 119 -3.16 6.23 -20.34
N ILE A 120 -2.82 5.12 -19.71
CA ILE A 120 -2.81 4.97 -18.25
C ILE A 120 -1.38 4.67 -17.76
N LEU A 121 -0.92 5.43 -16.77
CA LEU A 121 0.30 5.15 -16.00
C LEU A 121 -0.08 4.67 -14.61
N GLU A 122 0.33 3.46 -14.25
CA GLU A 122 0.17 2.91 -12.91
C GLU A 122 1.53 2.93 -12.18
N LEU A 123 1.61 3.69 -11.09
CA LEU A 123 2.81 3.81 -10.27
C LEU A 123 2.72 2.85 -9.08
N GLY A 124 3.64 1.89 -9.00
CA GLY A 124 3.65 0.87 -7.94
C GLY A 124 2.65 -0.26 -8.20
N CYS A 125 2.80 -0.98 -9.32
CA CYS A 125 1.80 -1.96 -9.76
C CYS A 125 1.73 -3.27 -8.97
N GLY A 126 2.66 -3.50 -8.03
CA GLY A 126 2.68 -4.70 -7.20
C GLY A 126 2.66 -6.00 -8.03
N TRP A 127 1.76 -6.92 -7.71
CA TRP A 127 1.57 -8.17 -8.49
C TRP A 127 0.67 -8.00 -9.73
N GLY A 128 0.39 -6.76 -10.14
CA GLY A 128 -0.35 -6.40 -11.34
C GLY A 128 -1.85 -6.63 -11.26
N SER A 129 -2.43 -6.57 -10.06
CA SER A 129 -3.88 -6.74 -9.85
C SER A 129 -4.68 -5.73 -10.67
N LEU A 130 -4.28 -4.45 -10.66
CA LEU A 130 -4.92 -3.43 -11.48
C LEU A 130 -4.44 -3.49 -12.93
N SER A 131 -3.13 -3.68 -13.18
CA SER A 131 -2.57 -3.74 -14.53
C SER A 131 -3.27 -4.76 -15.43
N LEU A 132 -3.43 -5.98 -14.93
CA LEU A 132 -4.06 -7.09 -15.67
C LEU A 132 -5.58 -6.89 -15.79
N TYR A 133 -6.20 -6.32 -14.75
CA TYR A 133 -7.62 -5.99 -14.77
C TYR A 133 -7.93 -4.94 -15.84
N LEU A 134 -7.17 -3.84 -15.88
CA LEU A 134 -7.35 -2.77 -16.86
C LEU A 134 -7.08 -3.27 -18.28
N ALA A 135 -5.98 -3.99 -18.50
CA ALA A 135 -5.64 -4.53 -19.81
C ALA A 135 -6.75 -5.43 -20.39
N LYS A 136 -7.39 -6.23 -19.54
CA LYS A 136 -8.50 -7.10 -19.94
C LYS A 136 -9.80 -6.34 -20.20
N GLN A 137 -10.13 -5.35 -19.37
CA GLN A 137 -11.41 -4.62 -19.47
C GLN A 137 -11.40 -3.54 -20.56
N PHE A 138 -10.24 -2.98 -20.86
CA PHE A 138 -10.07 -1.82 -21.75
C PHE A 138 -9.08 -2.14 -22.88
N PRO A 139 -9.47 -2.93 -23.88
CA PRO A 139 -8.56 -3.41 -24.93
C PRO A 139 -8.01 -2.29 -25.83
N ASN A 140 -8.68 -1.13 -25.90
CA ASN A 140 -8.21 0.02 -26.68
C ASN A 140 -7.33 0.98 -25.85
N SER A 141 -7.31 0.84 -24.52
CA SER A 141 -6.42 1.61 -23.64
C SER A 141 -4.98 1.13 -23.74
N ARG A 142 -4.02 1.99 -23.41
CA ARG A 142 -2.60 1.64 -23.25
C ARG A 142 -2.22 1.73 -21.79
N ILE A 143 -1.82 0.61 -21.19
CA ILE A 143 -1.43 0.55 -19.78
C ILE A 143 0.09 0.49 -19.68
N THR A 144 0.69 1.43 -18.94
CA THR A 144 2.09 1.42 -18.55
C THR A 144 2.16 1.27 -17.04
N SER A 145 2.68 0.15 -16.56
CA SER A 145 2.78 -0.16 -15.13
C SER A 145 4.23 -0.13 -14.68
N VAL A 146 4.50 0.51 -13.55
CA VAL A 146 5.85 0.65 -12.99
C VAL A 146 5.94 -0.10 -11.67
N SER A 147 6.92 -0.98 -11.55
CA SER A 147 7.29 -1.65 -10.30
C SER A 147 8.79 -1.48 -10.07
N ASN A 148 9.24 -1.50 -8.82
CA ASN A 148 10.67 -1.58 -8.49
C ASN A 148 11.19 -3.03 -8.43
N SER A 149 10.30 -4.02 -8.61
CA SER A 149 10.60 -5.45 -8.51
C SER A 149 10.63 -6.14 -9.86
N THR A 150 11.73 -6.86 -10.13
CA THR A 150 11.87 -7.67 -11.35
C THR A 150 10.93 -8.88 -11.31
N SER A 151 10.74 -9.52 -10.16
CA SER A 151 9.88 -10.70 -10.03
C SER A 151 8.39 -10.39 -10.24
N GLN A 152 7.95 -9.21 -9.82
CA GLN A 152 6.61 -8.69 -10.11
C GLN A 152 6.43 -8.47 -11.61
N ARG A 153 7.38 -7.81 -12.27
CA ARG A 153 7.36 -7.62 -13.73
C ARG A 153 7.27 -8.95 -14.48
N GLU A 154 8.11 -9.91 -14.14
CA GLU A 154 8.12 -11.24 -14.77
C GLU A 154 6.77 -11.94 -14.64
N TYR A 155 6.16 -11.91 -13.45
CA TYR A 155 4.84 -12.46 -13.23
C TYR A 155 3.77 -11.78 -14.11
N ILE A 156 3.75 -10.45 -14.14
CA ILE A 156 2.74 -9.70 -14.90
C ILE A 156 2.87 -9.96 -16.40
N LEU A 157 4.10 -9.98 -16.93
CA LEU A 157 4.34 -10.28 -18.35
C LEU A 157 3.93 -11.71 -18.71
N ALA A 158 4.20 -12.69 -17.85
CA ALA A 158 3.76 -14.07 -18.06
C ALA A 158 2.22 -14.17 -18.08
N MET A 159 1.53 -13.43 -17.21
CA MET A 159 0.06 -13.38 -17.20
C MET A 159 -0.51 -12.63 -18.41
N SER A 160 0.11 -11.51 -18.82
CA SER A 160 -0.26 -10.78 -20.03
C SER A 160 -0.13 -11.66 -21.27
N GLN A 161 0.97 -12.39 -21.41
CA GLN A 161 1.16 -13.34 -22.51
C GLN A 161 0.13 -14.47 -22.48
N LYS A 162 -0.12 -15.05 -21.30
CA LYS A 162 -1.11 -16.13 -21.13
C LYS A 162 -2.54 -15.72 -21.51
N HIS A 163 -2.85 -14.43 -21.39
CA HIS A 163 -4.18 -13.87 -21.65
C HIS A 163 -4.25 -13.03 -22.94
N ASP A 164 -3.22 -13.07 -23.78
CA ASP A 164 -3.12 -12.33 -25.05
C ASP A 164 -3.35 -10.80 -24.88
N LEU A 165 -2.86 -10.24 -23.77
CA LEU A 165 -3.04 -8.83 -23.42
C LEU A 165 -1.92 -7.97 -24.05
N GLY A 166 -2.10 -7.58 -25.31
CA GLY A 166 -1.12 -6.79 -26.08
C GLY A 166 -1.00 -5.30 -25.72
N ASN A 167 -1.83 -4.81 -24.81
CA ASN A 167 -1.95 -3.40 -24.46
C ASN A 167 -1.28 -3.01 -23.12
N LEU A 168 -0.51 -3.93 -22.50
CA LEU A 168 0.17 -3.74 -21.22
C LEU A 168 1.69 -3.70 -21.39
N THR A 169 2.32 -2.63 -20.90
CA THR A 169 3.77 -2.49 -20.75
C THR A 169 4.13 -2.46 -19.28
N VAL A 170 5.16 -3.21 -18.86
CA VAL A 170 5.63 -3.24 -17.47
C VAL A 170 7.11 -2.84 -17.39
N ILE A 171 7.38 -1.78 -16.64
CA ILE A 171 8.69 -1.17 -16.46
C ILE A 171 9.21 -1.48 -15.05
N THR A 172 10.46 -1.92 -14.94
CA THR A 172 11.15 -2.04 -13.65
C THR A 172 12.00 -0.80 -13.41
N ALA A 173 11.66 0.02 -12.41
CA ALA A 173 12.40 1.24 -12.07
C ALA A 173 12.23 1.64 -10.59
N ASP A 174 13.28 2.24 -10.00
CA ASP A 174 13.17 2.96 -8.74
C ASP A 174 12.51 4.32 -8.99
N MET A 175 11.61 4.74 -8.09
CA MET A 175 10.84 5.97 -8.24
C MET A 175 11.65 7.25 -8.00
N ASN A 176 12.83 7.13 -7.39
CA ASN A 176 13.79 8.22 -7.37
C ASN A 176 14.27 8.58 -8.78
N ASP A 177 14.45 7.57 -9.65
CA ASP A 177 15.05 7.70 -10.97
C ASP A 177 14.04 7.65 -12.13
N PHE A 178 12.85 7.11 -11.90
CA PHE A 178 11.85 6.94 -12.94
C PHE A 178 11.41 8.29 -13.54
N THR A 179 11.47 8.35 -14.87
CA THR A 179 10.97 9.43 -15.71
C THR A 179 10.40 8.83 -16.99
N THR A 180 9.53 9.58 -17.67
CA THR A 180 8.91 9.18 -18.93
C THR A 180 8.63 10.43 -19.76
N ASP A 181 8.82 10.30 -21.08
CA ASP A 181 8.46 11.32 -22.06
C ASP A 181 6.98 11.17 -22.50
N GLY A 182 6.29 10.14 -22.02
CA GLY A 182 4.88 9.88 -22.32
C GLY A 182 3.94 10.81 -21.56
N SER A 183 2.82 11.15 -22.20
CA SER A 183 1.71 11.85 -21.58
C SER A 183 0.49 10.93 -21.41
N PHE A 184 -0.15 10.98 -20.24
CA PHE A 184 -1.19 10.04 -19.82
C PHE A 184 -2.50 10.75 -19.52
N ASP A 185 -3.61 10.09 -19.86
CA ASP A 185 -4.96 10.54 -19.50
C ASP A 185 -5.25 10.25 -18.03
N ARG A 186 -4.68 9.17 -17.49
CA ARG A 186 -4.77 8.81 -16.08
C ARG A 186 -3.41 8.40 -15.54
N VAL A 187 -3.04 8.97 -14.40
CA VAL A 187 -1.99 8.43 -13.54
C VAL A 187 -2.66 7.85 -12.31
N ILE A 188 -2.31 6.63 -11.94
CA ILE A 188 -2.94 5.89 -10.85
C ILE A 188 -1.86 5.40 -9.90
N SER A 189 -2.11 5.55 -8.60
CA SER A 189 -1.32 4.93 -7.55
C SER A 189 -2.24 4.25 -6.56
N ILE A 190 -2.01 2.95 -6.32
CA ILE A 190 -2.65 2.20 -5.24
C ILE A 190 -1.59 1.82 -4.22
N GLU A 191 -1.71 2.37 -3.02
CA GLU A 191 -0.87 2.04 -1.86
C GLU A 191 0.65 2.10 -2.14
N MET A 192 1.07 3.13 -2.89
CA MET A 192 2.48 3.42 -3.17
C MET A 192 2.95 4.71 -2.49
N PHE A 193 2.11 5.75 -2.42
CA PHE A 193 2.48 7.08 -1.94
C PHE A 193 2.87 7.11 -0.46
N GLU A 194 2.35 6.21 0.37
CA GLU A 194 2.79 5.99 1.75
C GLU A 194 4.28 5.59 1.87
N HIS A 195 4.86 5.01 0.83
CA HIS A 195 6.28 4.67 0.79
C HIS A 195 7.13 5.86 0.30
N MET A 196 6.49 6.92 -0.21
CA MET A 196 7.18 8.10 -0.73
C MET A 196 7.38 9.12 0.39
N SER A 197 8.63 9.58 0.52
CA SER A 197 9.04 10.55 1.54
C SER A 197 8.88 12.00 1.09
N ASN A 198 8.97 12.27 -0.22
CA ASN A 198 8.82 13.59 -0.82
C ASN A 198 7.72 13.58 -1.90
N TRP A 199 6.49 13.87 -1.46
CA TRP A 199 5.32 13.91 -2.33
C TRP A 199 5.37 15.09 -3.30
N ARG A 200 5.93 16.24 -2.91
CA ARG A 200 6.00 17.43 -3.77
C ARG A 200 6.75 17.12 -5.07
N THR A 201 7.96 16.58 -4.97
CA THR A 201 8.77 16.23 -6.15
C THR A 201 8.09 15.17 -7.02
N LEU A 202 7.45 14.17 -6.43
CA LEU A 202 6.73 13.16 -7.21
C LEU A 202 5.49 13.75 -7.89
N LEU A 203 4.71 14.59 -7.20
CA LEU A 203 3.54 15.27 -7.76
C LEU A 203 3.94 16.23 -8.90
N GLU A 204 5.06 16.95 -8.78
CA GLU A 204 5.60 17.78 -9.86
C GLU A 204 5.89 16.95 -11.12
N ARG A 205 6.52 15.79 -10.97
CA ARG A 205 6.76 14.85 -12.08
C ARG A 205 5.46 14.34 -12.67
N VAL A 206 4.53 13.87 -11.83
CA VAL A 206 3.20 13.40 -12.26
C VAL A 206 2.45 14.47 -13.03
N ARG A 207 2.50 15.73 -12.60
CA ARG A 207 1.90 16.85 -13.34
C ARG A 207 2.48 16.99 -14.74
N GLY A 208 3.79 16.80 -14.89
CA GLY A 208 4.48 16.81 -16.18
C GLY A 208 4.15 15.60 -17.08
N TRP A 209 3.71 14.49 -16.49
CA TRP A 209 3.32 13.27 -17.22
C TRP A 209 1.85 13.26 -17.64
N LEU A 210 1.04 14.24 -17.23
CA LEU A 210 -0.38 14.27 -17.58
C LEU A 210 -0.64 15.02 -18.89
N ASN A 211 -1.61 14.51 -19.67
CA ASN A 211 -2.26 15.26 -20.73
C ASN A 211 -2.99 16.51 -20.16
N PRO A 212 -3.38 17.51 -20.99
CA PRO A 212 -4.07 18.71 -20.51
C PRO A 212 -5.37 18.46 -19.71
N HIS A 213 -6.04 17.34 -19.95
CA HIS A 213 -7.23 16.89 -19.20
C HIS A 213 -6.98 15.62 -18.39
N GLY A 214 -5.70 15.28 -18.22
CA GLY A 214 -5.29 14.12 -17.46
C GLY A 214 -5.56 14.29 -15.97
N LYS A 215 -5.85 13.18 -15.30
CA LYS A 215 -6.12 13.16 -13.86
C LYS A 215 -5.20 12.19 -13.13
N LEU A 216 -4.89 12.53 -11.88
CA LEU A 216 -4.21 11.64 -10.95
C LEU A 216 -5.26 11.03 -10.02
N PHE A 217 -5.25 9.72 -9.88
CA PHE A 217 -6.01 9.01 -8.85
C PHE A 217 -5.06 8.44 -7.79
N LEU A 218 -5.32 8.77 -6.52
CA LEU A 218 -4.61 8.24 -5.37
C LEU A 218 -5.54 7.36 -4.54
N HIS A 219 -5.14 6.11 -4.32
CA HIS A 219 -5.64 5.22 -3.27
C HIS A 219 -4.51 5.08 -2.26
N VAL A 220 -4.69 5.58 -1.04
CA VAL A 220 -3.63 5.62 -0.01
C VAL A 220 -4.25 5.41 1.36
N PHE A 221 -3.61 4.61 2.22
CA PHE A 221 -4.05 4.52 3.61
C PHE A 221 -3.73 5.81 4.38
N THR A 222 -4.57 6.19 5.32
CA THR A 222 -4.49 7.47 6.02
C THR A 222 -4.84 7.34 7.49
N HIS A 223 -4.23 8.18 8.31
CA HIS A 223 -4.76 8.52 9.63
C HIS A 223 -5.72 9.70 9.46
N LYS A 224 -6.84 9.70 10.20
CA LYS A 224 -7.92 10.67 10.00
C LYS A 224 -7.49 12.15 10.09
N ASP A 225 -6.51 12.47 10.95
CA ASP A 225 -6.22 13.88 11.27
C ASP A 225 -4.76 14.34 11.06
N ARG A 226 -3.78 13.42 11.14
CA ARG A 226 -2.36 13.78 11.31
C ARG A 226 -1.43 12.82 10.61
N SER A 227 -0.40 13.36 9.99
CA SER A 227 0.67 12.61 9.37
C SER A 227 1.74 12.24 10.40
N TYR A 228 2.39 11.10 10.20
CA TYR A 228 3.61 10.74 10.91
C TYR A 228 4.49 9.83 10.06
N ARG A 229 5.80 9.81 10.35
CA ARG A 229 6.74 8.89 9.71
C ARG A 229 6.85 7.61 10.50
N PHE A 230 6.95 6.48 9.80
CA PHE A 230 7.36 5.22 10.39
C PHE A 230 8.84 5.29 10.73
N ASN A 231 9.19 5.04 11.99
CA ASN A 231 10.54 5.25 12.49
C ASN A 231 11.25 3.91 12.73
N HIS A 232 11.96 3.41 11.73
CA HIS A 232 12.76 2.18 11.85
C HIS A 232 13.88 2.27 12.92
N GLN A 233 14.25 3.48 13.34
CA GLN A 233 15.23 3.67 14.43
C GLN A 233 14.58 3.58 15.81
N ASP A 234 13.25 3.68 15.94
CA ASP A 234 12.56 3.44 17.19
C ASP A 234 12.40 1.93 17.41
N PRO A 235 13.04 1.34 18.43
CA PRO A 235 12.90 -0.09 18.72
C PRO A 235 11.48 -0.51 19.12
N ALA A 236 10.60 0.46 19.43
CA ALA A 236 9.18 0.22 19.70
C ALA A 236 8.29 0.32 18.44
N ASP A 237 8.80 0.80 17.30
CA ASP A 237 8.07 0.84 16.03
C ASP A 237 8.40 -0.42 15.20
N TRP A 238 7.88 -1.55 15.67
CA TRP A 238 8.17 -2.87 15.09
C TRP A 238 7.73 -2.98 13.63
N ILE A 239 6.61 -2.36 13.28
CA ILE A 239 6.10 -2.40 11.91
C ILE A 239 7.00 -1.60 10.96
N ALA A 240 7.52 -0.45 11.39
CA ALA A 240 8.51 0.31 10.62
C ALA A 240 9.81 -0.47 10.39
N ARG A 241 10.26 -1.25 11.38
CA ARG A 241 11.52 -2.02 11.31
C ARG A 241 11.48 -3.21 10.36
N HIS A 242 10.29 -3.74 10.06
CA HIS A 242 10.15 -4.97 9.31
C HIS A 242 9.31 -4.83 8.04
N PHE A 243 8.40 -3.85 7.99
CA PHE A 243 7.39 -3.76 6.94
C PHE A 243 7.14 -2.32 6.39
N PHE A 244 7.61 -1.25 7.03
CA PHE A 244 7.38 0.12 6.53
C PHE A 244 8.61 1.03 6.71
N THR A 245 9.80 0.53 6.43
CA THR A 245 11.02 1.33 6.55
C THR A 245 10.97 2.52 5.57
N GLY A 246 11.08 3.75 6.10
CA GLY A 246 11.09 4.99 5.30
C GLY A 246 9.72 5.53 4.89
N GLY A 247 8.63 4.82 5.21
CA GLY A 247 7.28 5.23 4.87
C GLY A 247 6.66 6.28 5.80
N ILE A 248 5.45 6.71 5.44
CA ILE A 248 4.61 7.60 6.22
C ILE A 248 3.21 7.02 6.39
N MET A 249 2.56 7.38 7.48
CA MET A 249 1.12 7.37 7.59
C MET A 249 0.65 8.81 7.32
N PRO A 250 0.07 9.11 6.15
CA PRO A 250 -0.37 10.46 5.83
C PRO A 250 -1.68 10.82 6.56
N ALA A 251 -1.87 12.12 6.84
CA ALA A 251 -3.17 12.66 7.20
C ALA A 251 -4.15 12.51 6.03
N HIS A 252 -5.43 12.31 6.34
CA HIS A 252 -6.46 12.21 5.31
C HIS A 252 -6.58 13.48 4.45
N ASP A 253 -6.22 14.65 4.98
CA ASP A 253 -6.24 15.90 4.23
C ASP A 253 -4.91 16.21 3.50
N LEU A 254 -3.88 15.35 3.62
CA LEU A 254 -2.54 15.61 3.07
C LEU A 254 -2.56 15.94 1.56
N PRO A 255 -3.32 15.24 0.69
CA PRO A 255 -3.38 15.60 -0.73
C PRO A 255 -3.82 17.04 -1.00
N ARG A 256 -4.67 17.63 -0.14
CA ARG A 256 -5.14 19.02 -0.28
C ARG A 256 -4.06 20.06 0.03
N ARG A 257 -2.96 19.65 0.64
CA ARG A 257 -1.85 20.53 1.04
C ARG A 257 -0.86 20.81 -0.10
N PHE A 258 -1.07 20.19 -1.26
CA PHE A 258 -0.33 20.42 -2.50
C PHE A 258 -1.21 21.12 -3.55
N ALA A 259 -2.06 22.04 -3.10
CA ALA A 259 -3.06 22.74 -3.92
C ALA A 259 -2.47 23.56 -5.08
N ASP A 260 -1.20 23.95 -4.98
CA ASP A 260 -0.44 24.62 -6.04
C ASP A 260 -0.04 23.69 -7.20
N LEU A 261 -0.08 22.36 -6.98
CA LEU A 261 0.20 21.35 -7.99
C LEU A 261 -1.08 20.70 -8.49
N PHE A 262 -2.00 20.37 -7.57
CA PHE A 262 -3.22 19.63 -7.86
C PHE A 262 -4.41 20.12 -7.02
N SER A 263 -5.58 20.21 -7.65
CA SER A 263 -6.85 20.37 -6.95
C SER A 263 -7.56 19.02 -6.79
N VAL A 264 -8.02 18.71 -5.57
CA VAL A 264 -8.86 17.53 -5.31
C VAL A 264 -10.28 17.78 -5.84
N GLU A 265 -10.67 17.07 -6.89
CA GLU A 265 -12.02 17.18 -7.48
C GLU A 265 -13.04 16.34 -6.72
N LYS A 266 -12.66 15.11 -6.38
CA LYS A 266 -13.50 14.14 -5.66
C LYS A 266 -12.65 13.44 -4.61
N GLU A 267 -13.28 13.14 -3.49
CA GLU A 267 -12.65 12.51 -2.33
C GLU A 267 -13.62 11.49 -1.74
N TRP A 268 -13.09 10.33 -1.37
CA TRP A 268 -13.82 9.29 -0.67
C TRP A 268 -12.96 8.72 0.45
N ARG A 269 -13.63 8.14 1.45
CA ARG A 269 -12.97 7.48 2.56
C ARG A 269 -13.60 6.12 2.82
N TRP A 270 -12.79 5.08 2.74
CA TRP A 270 -13.14 3.76 3.21
C TRP A 270 -12.77 3.63 4.69
N SER A 271 -13.70 3.08 5.48
CA SER A 271 -13.42 2.69 6.86
C SER A 271 -12.25 1.70 6.90
N GLY A 272 -11.39 1.81 7.91
CA GLY A 272 -10.33 0.83 8.14
C GLY A 272 -10.86 -0.60 8.35
N THR A 273 -12.16 -0.79 8.64
CA THR A 273 -12.77 -2.12 8.73
C THR A 273 -12.61 -2.94 7.44
N HIS A 274 -12.55 -2.30 6.27
CA HIS A 274 -12.26 -2.96 5.00
C HIS A 274 -10.84 -3.55 4.98
N TYR A 275 -9.85 -2.77 5.41
CA TYR A 275 -8.46 -3.25 5.45
C TYR A 275 -8.27 -4.27 6.58
N ARG A 276 -8.94 -4.08 7.73
CA ARG A 276 -8.98 -5.08 8.79
C ARG A 276 -9.43 -6.43 8.25
N ARG A 277 -10.55 -6.44 7.53
CA ARG A 277 -11.10 -7.68 6.96
C ARG A 277 -10.17 -8.28 5.91
N THR A 278 -9.60 -7.43 5.04
CA THR A 278 -8.59 -7.85 4.06
C THR A 278 -7.43 -8.60 4.73
N ALA A 279 -6.85 -8.02 5.79
CA ALA A 279 -5.72 -8.61 6.50
C ALA A 279 -6.08 -9.90 7.25
N LEU A 280 -7.31 -9.99 7.79
CA LEU A 280 -7.81 -11.22 8.42
C LEU A 280 -8.07 -12.34 7.40
N ASP A 281 -8.57 -12.01 6.20
CA ASP A 281 -8.73 -12.99 5.12
C ASP A 281 -7.35 -13.50 4.65
N TRP A 282 -6.36 -12.61 4.52
CA TRP A 282 -4.97 -13.02 4.22
C TRP A 282 -4.36 -13.90 5.31
N LEU A 283 -4.61 -13.57 6.58
CA LEU A 283 -4.18 -14.40 7.71
C LEU A 283 -4.83 -15.79 7.68
N ALA A 284 -6.13 -15.86 7.40
CA ALA A 284 -6.85 -17.13 7.30
C ALA A 284 -6.32 -17.99 6.14
N ASN A 285 -5.97 -17.37 5.01
CA ASN A 285 -5.31 -18.04 3.89
C ASN A 285 -3.91 -18.52 4.26
N PHE A 286 -3.12 -17.67 4.92
CA PHE A 286 -1.79 -18.01 5.41
C PHE A 286 -1.81 -19.24 6.33
N ASP A 287 -2.78 -19.30 7.25
CA ASP A 287 -2.93 -20.42 8.18
C ASP A 287 -3.36 -21.71 7.48
N ARG A 288 -4.30 -21.59 6.53
CA ARG A 288 -4.78 -22.74 5.76
C ARG A 288 -3.68 -23.34 4.87
N GLU A 289 -2.83 -22.49 4.28
CA GLU A 289 -1.80 -22.91 3.33
C GLU A 289 -0.42 -23.08 3.98
N ILE A 290 -0.33 -23.12 5.31
CA ILE A 290 0.94 -23.04 6.03
C ILE A 290 1.94 -24.15 5.64
N ASP A 291 1.46 -25.37 5.39
CA ASP A 291 2.27 -26.51 4.97
C ASP A 291 2.93 -26.28 3.59
N ARG A 292 2.32 -25.45 2.74
CA ARG A 292 2.87 -25.06 1.43
C ARG A 292 3.76 -23.82 1.53
N ILE A 293 3.51 -22.95 2.51
CA ILE A 293 4.29 -21.74 2.77
C ILE A 293 5.63 -22.07 3.46
N GLN A 294 5.66 -23.04 4.37
CA GLN A 294 6.86 -23.40 5.12
C GLN A 294 8.07 -23.77 4.22
N PRO A 295 7.92 -24.61 3.17
CA PRO A 295 9.01 -24.86 2.22
C PRO A 295 9.52 -23.59 1.52
N ILE A 296 8.63 -22.65 1.18
CA ILE A 296 9.00 -21.36 0.57
C ILE A 296 9.85 -20.57 1.56
N PHE A 297 9.42 -20.45 2.81
CA PHE A 297 10.18 -19.74 3.84
C PHE A 297 11.52 -20.41 4.18
N ALA A 298 11.59 -21.74 4.17
CA ALA A 298 12.85 -22.45 4.35
C ALA A 298 13.84 -22.14 3.22
N LYS A 299 13.35 -22.01 1.98
CA LYS A 299 14.17 -21.64 0.82
C LYS A 299 14.64 -20.19 0.87
N VAL A 300 13.75 -19.26 1.24
CA VAL A 300 14.03 -17.81 1.23
C VAL A 300 14.86 -17.39 2.46
N TYR A 301 14.44 -17.81 3.65
CA TYR A 301 14.98 -17.34 4.92
C TYR A 301 15.92 -18.34 5.62
N GLY A 302 16.02 -19.57 5.14
CA GLY A 302 16.89 -20.59 5.73
C GLY A 302 16.62 -20.82 7.21
N ARG A 303 17.64 -20.60 8.05
CA ARG A 303 17.58 -20.81 9.50
C ARG A 303 16.58 -19.89 10.20
N ASP A 304 16.27 -18.74 9.59
CA ASP A 304 15.36 -17.75 10.17
C ASP A 304 13.90 -17.98 9.76
N SER A 305 13.59 -19.03 8.99
CA SER A 305 12.24 -19.34 8.48
C SER A 305 11.17 -19.31 9.57
N ALA A 306 11.43 -19.92 10.74
CA ALA A 306 10.45 -19.96 11.83
C ALA A 306 10.17 -18.57 12.44
N VAL A 307 11.18 -17.70 12.47
CA VAL A 307 11.02 -16.31 12.94
C VAL A 307 10.22 -15.52 11.92
N TRP A 308 10.59 -15.62 10.64
CA TRP A 308 9.88 -14.92 9.57
C TRP A 308 8.43 -15.37 9.42
N GLN A 309 8.12 -16.64 9.65
CA GLN A 309 6.73 -17.11 9.71
C GLN A 309 5.92 -16.35 10.77
N ARG A 310 6.50 -16.16 11.96
CA ARG A 310 5.85 -15.37 13.03
C ARG A 310 5.75 -13.90 12.65
N ARG A 311 6.74 -13.33 11.97
CA ARG A 311 6.71 -11.94 11.49
C ARG A 311 5.61 -11.72 10.46
N TRP A 312 5.44 -12.62 9.50
CA TRP A 312 4.34 -12.56 8.52
C TRP A 312 2.96 -12.65 9.20
N ARG A 313 2.80 -13.55 10.17
CA ARG A 313 1.57 -13.59 10.99
C ARG A 313 1.34 -12.26 11.71
N LEU A 314 2.36 -11.75 12.40
CA LEU A 314 2.26 -10.51 13.16
C LEU A 314 2.02 -9.30 12.25
N PHE A 315 2.53 -9.30 11.02
CA PHE A 315 2.21 -8.29 10.01
C PHE A 315 0.71 -8.25 9.71
N PHE A 316 0.09 -9.40 9.39
CA PHE A 316 -1.35 -9.44 9.13
C PHE A 316 -2.17 -9.01 10.36
N LEU A 317 -1.79 -9.45 11.56
CA LEU A 317 -2.44 -9.04 12.80
C LEU A 317 -2.26 -7.55 13.09
N ALA A 318 -1.06 -6.98 12.86
CA ALA A 318 -0.76 -5.57 13.04
C ALA A 318 -1.60 -4.70 12.09
N THR A 319 -1.67 -5.07 10.82
CA THR A 319 -2.55 -4.41 9.83
C THR A 319 -4.02 -4.52 10.27
N ALA A 320 -4.46 -5.71 10.68
CA ALA A 320 -5.83 -5.91 11.14
C ALA A 320 -6.17 -5.08 12.38
N GLY A 321 -5.27 -5.03 13.36
CA GLY A 321 -5.45 -4.25 14.59
C GLY A 321 -5.43 -2.75 14.34
N LEU A 322 -4.48 -2.25 13.55
CA LEU A 322 -4.35 -0.82 13.22
C LEU A 322 -5.60 -0.28 12.54
N PHE A 323 -5.98 -0.87 11.41
CA PHE A 323 -7.15 -0.43 10.66
C PHE A 323 -8.47 -0.85 11.32
N GLY A 324 -8.44 -1.81 12.25
CA GLY A 324 -9.59 -2.21 13.03
C GLY A 324 -9.88 -1.35 14.26
N HIS A 325 -8.91 -0.54 14.69
CA HIS A 325 -9.00 0.27 15.90
C HIS A 325 -10.17 1.26 15.82
N ASP A 326 -10.91 1.40 16.92
CA ASP A 326 -12.11 2.24 17.01
C ASP A 326 -13.07 2.04 15.83
N ASN A 327 -13.36 0.78 15.50
CA ASN A 327 -14.23 0.41 14.38
C ASN A 327 -13.79 0.99 13.02
N GLY A 328 -12.48 1.13 12.82
CA GLY A 328 -11.88 1.66 11.59
C GLY A 328 -12.13 3.14 11.35
N ASP A 329 -12.42 3.89 12.40
CA ASP A 329 -12.62 5.34 12.31
C ASP A 329 -11.29 6.11 12.29
N VAL A 330 -10.25 5.60 12.96
CA VAL A 330 -8.99 6.35 13.15
C VAL A 330 -8.04 6.20 11.97
N TRP A 331 -7.83 4.97 11.50
CA TRP A 331 -7.07 4.68 10.28
C TRP A 331 -8.01 4.11 9.23
N GLY A 332 -7.88 4.59 7.99
CA GLY A 332 -8.73 4.18 6.87
C GLY A 332 -8.00 4.33 5.55
N VAL A 333 -8.73 4.29 4.45
CA VAL A 333 -8.17 4.46 3.10
C VAL A 333 -8.85 5.64 2.42
N GLY A 334 -8.04 6.56 1.91
CA GLY A 334 -8.50 7.71 1.14
C GLY A 334 -8.37 7.46 -0.36
N HIS A 335 -9.44 7.77 -1.09
CA HIS A 335 -9.44 7.87 -2.55
C HIS A 335 -9.54 9.34 -2.93
N TYR A 336 -8.72 9.77 -3.88
CA TYR A 336 -8.69 11.16 -4.34
C TYR A 336 -8.56 11.17 -5.86
N LEU A 337 -9.49 11.86 -6.53
CA LEU A 337 -9.33 12.23 -7.93
C LEU A 337 -8.83 13.66 -7.98
N LEU A 338 -7.65 13.84 -8.56
CA LEU A 338 -6.96 15.12 -8.62
C LEU A 338 -6.80 15.59 -10.07
N ARG A 339 -7.04 16.88 -10.29
CA ARG A 339 -6.69 17.57 -11.54
C ARG A 339 -5.46 18.47 -11.33
N PRO A 340 -4.60 18.64 -12.33
CA PRO A 340 -3.56 19.66 -12.29
C PRO A 340 -4.14 21.04 -11.90
N ALA A 341 -3.45 21.76 -11.02
CA ALA A 341 -3.76 23.16 -10.73
C ALA A 341 -3.54 24.02 -11.99
N GLY A 342 -4.41 25.01 -12.17
CA GLY A 342 -4.43 25.89 -13.35
C GLY A 342 -3.40 27.00 -13.34
#